data_AF-A0AAD6JB64-F1
#
_entry.id   AF-A0AAD6JB64-F1
#
_cell.length_a   1.000
_cell.length_b   1.000
_cell.length_c   1.000
_cell.angle_alpha   90.00
_cell.angle_beta   90.00
_cell.angle_gamma   90.00
#
_symmetry.space_group_name_H-M   'P 1'
#
loop_
_entity.id
_entity.type
_entity.pdbx_description
1 polymer ?
#
loop_
_entity_poly.entity_id
_entity_poly.type
_entity_poly.pdbx_seq_one_letter_code
_entity_poly.pdbx_strand_id
1 'polypeptide(L)'
;MYQTQSKREFAIEFQPQIHILRPSIHSRRANLVVKFQDLYGFTVEGNVDDVNILNEVREKVRQQGRVWWALEASKGANWYLQPQVSSLTEGIALKSSLKLSNLANAITLKRLIRKGIPPVLRPKVWFSLSGAAKKKSTVPESYYSDLSKAVEGKVTAATKQIDH
;
A
#
# COMPACT_ATOMS: atom_id res chain seq x y z
N MET A 1 -78.15 60.51 -0.31
CA MET A 1 -78.69 59.14 -0.23
C MET A 1 -77.78 58.25 -1.08
N TYR A 2 -76.93 57.45 -0.44
CA TYR A 2 -75.94 56.62 -1.14
C TYR A 2 -76.38 55.15 -1.05
N GLN A 3 -76.73 54.55 -2.18
CA GLN A 3 -77.02 53.11 -2.28
C GLN A 3 -75.72 52.37 -2.62
N THR A 4 -75.31 51.45 -1.75
CA THR A 4 -74.16 50.56 -1.97
C THR A 4 -74.58 49.35 -2.80
N GLN A 5 -73.91 49.13 -3.93
CA GLN A 5 -74.16 47.97 -4.80
C GLN A 5 -73.55 46.67 -4.26
N SER A 6 -74.26 45.60 -4.58
CA SER A 6 -74.11 44.19 -4.20
C SER A 6 -72.74 43.58 -4.55
N LYS A 7 -72.11 42.91 -3.58
CA LYS A 7 -70.96 42.01 -3.79
C LYS A 7 -71.45 40.71 -4.43
N ARG A 8 -71.16 40.52 -5.71
CA ARG A 8 -71.23 39.20 -6.36
C ARG A 8 -69.96 38.42 -6.06
N GLU A 9 -70.13 37.20 -5.55
CA GLU A 9 -69.08 36.23 -5.30
C GLU A 9 -68.44 35.77 -6.62
N PHE A 10 -67.11 35.71 -6.65
CA PHE A 10 -66.36 34.99 -7.68
C PHE A 10 -65.60 33.86 -6.97
N ALA A 11 -66.17 32.65 -7.01
CA ALA A 11 -65.45 31.44 -6.66
C ALA A 11 -64.44 31.16 -7.78
N ILE A 12 -63.15 31.38 -7.50
CA ILE A 12 -62.06 31.01 -8.40
C ILE A 12 -61.75 29.54 -8.14
N GLU A 13 -62.27 28.65 -8.99
CA GLU A 13 -61.83 27.26 -9.05
C GLU A 13 -60.36 27.21 -9.47
N PHE A 14 -59.48 26.92 -8.51
CA PHE A 14 -58.07 26.61 -8.79
C PHE A 14 -57.98 25.20 -9.37
N GLN A 15 -57.86 25.08 -10.69
CA GLN A 15 -57.40 23.86 -11.36
C GLN A 15 -55.85 23.84 -11.32
N PRO A 16 -55.19 22.93 -10.59
CA PRO A 16 -53.73 22.84 -10.64
C PRO A 16 -53.31 22.19 -11.96
N GLN A 17 -52.74 23.01 -12.85
CA GLN A 17 -52.15 22.55 -14.10
C GLN A 17 -50.85 21.81 -13.79
N ILE A 18 -50.90 20.48 -13.72
CA ILE A 18 -49.74 19.62 -13.47
C ILE A 18 -48.84 19.64 -14.70
N HIS A 19 -47.82 20.49 -14.70
CA HIS A 19 -46.74 20.40 -15.68
C HIS A 19 -45.93 19.13 -15.40
N ILE A 20 -46.03 18.14 -16.29
CA ILE A 20 -45.20 16.94 -16.26
C ILE A 20 -43.75 17.37 -16.55
N LEU A 21 -42.97 17.60 -15.48
CA LEU A 21 -41.55 17.91 -15.59
C LEU A 21 -40.82 16.70 -16.18
N ARG A 22 -40.33 16.84 -17.42
CA ARG A 22 -39.46 15.83 -18.03
C ARG A 22 -38.16 15.73 -17.20
N PRO A 23 -37.76 14.54 -16.74
CA PRO A 23 -36.51 14.37 -15.99
C PRO A 23 -35.30 14.85 -16.82
N SER A 24 -34.37 15.55 -16.16
CA SER A 24 -33.15 16.11 -16.76
C SER A 24 -32.27 15.01 -17.37
N ILE A 25 -31.48 15.32 -18.40
CA ILE A 25 -30.59 14.36 -19.08
C ILE A 25 -29.64 13.68 -18.08
N HIS A 26 -29.19 14.42 -17.06
CA HIS A 26 -28.36 13.89 -15.98
C HIS A 26 -29.08 12.81 -15.15
N SER A 27 -30.36 13.02 -14.81
CA SER A 27 -31.18 12.00 -14.11
C SER A 27 -31.48 10.76 -14.97
N ARG A 28 -31.48 10.88 -16.30
CA ARG A 28 -31.63 9.71 -17.20
C ARG A 28 -30.36 8.88 -17.28
N ARG A 29 -29.18 9.50 -17.19
CA ARG A 29 -27.88 8.80 -17.27
C ARG A 29 -27.50 8.09 -15.98
N ALA A 30 -27.90 8.62 -14.82
CA ALA A 30 -27.65 8.00 -13.52
C ALA A 30 -28.32 6.62 -13.34
N ASN A 31 -29.29 6.25 -14.18
CA ASN A 31 -30.01 4.97 -14.14
C ASN A 31 -29.53 3.95 -15.19
N LEU A 32 -28.50 4.25 -15.97
CA LEU A 32 -27.92 3.32 -16.95
C LEU A 32 -26.78 2.53 -16.30
N VAL A 33 -27.07 1.29 -15.92
CA VAL A 33 -26.08 0.32 -15.46
C VAL A 33 -25.44 -0.33 -16.68
N VAL A 34 -24.12 -0.16 -16.83
CA VAL A 34 -23.32 -0.71 -17.92
C VAL A 34 -22.35 -1.75 -17.36
N LYS A 35 -22.17 -2.86 -18.08
CA LYS A 35 -21.13 -3.85 -17.79
C LYS A 35 -19.82 -3.43 -18.43
N PHE A 36 -18.76 -3.28 -17.65
CA PHE A 36 -17.42 -2.94 -18.13
C PHE A 36 -16.35 -3.79 -17.45
N GLN A 37 -15.13 -3.78 -17.97
CA GLN A 37 -14.00 -4.55 -17.44
C GLN A 37 -13.01 -3.67 -16.69
N ASP A 38 -12.75 -4.00 -15.43
CA ASP A 38 -11.75 -3.32 -14.59
C ASP A 38 -10.31 -3.61 -15.07
N LEU A 39 -9.32 -2.89 -14.54
CA LEU A 39 -7.89 -3.03 -14.81
C LEU A 39 -7.36 -4.45 -14.61
N TYR A 40 -7.96 -5.20 -13.69
CA TYR A 40 -7.61 -6.59 -13.39
C TYR A 40 -8.37 -7.62 -14.24
N GLY A 41 -9.25 -7.18 -15.13
CA GLY A 41 -9.97 -8.07 -16.05
C GLY A 41 -11.34 -8.56 -15.56
N PHE A 42 -11.80 -8.12 -14.38
CA PHE A 42 -13.13 -8.48 -13.85
C PHE A 42 -14.25 -7.67 -14.51
N THR A 43 -15.38 -8.31 -14.80
CA THR A 43 -16.59 -7.64 -15.30
C THR A 43 -17.38 -7.05 -14.14
N VAL A 44 -17.52 -5.74 -14.13
CA VAL A 44 -18.24 -4.97 -13.09
C VAL A 44 -19.43 -4.26 -13.72
N GLU A 45 -20.54 -4.20 -12.99
CA GLU A 45 -21.72 -3.42 -13.34
C GLU A 45 -21.66 -2.07 -12.61
N GLY A 46 -21.73 -0.97 -13.34
CA GLY A 46 -21.68 0.37 -12.74
C GLY A 46 -22.24 1.45 -13.65
N ASN A 47 -22.21 2.68 -13.16
CA ASN A 47 -22.73 3.83 -13.89
C ASN A 47 -21.76 4.25 -15.02
N VAL A 48 -22.24 5.04 -15.97
CA VAL A 48 -21.44 5.66 -17.03
C VAL A 48 -20.31 6.52 -16.46
N ASP A 49 -20.54 7.16 -15.31
CA ASP A 49 -19.50 7.96 -14.63
C ASP A 49 -18.35 7.09 -14.10
N ASP A 50 -18.66 5.88 -13.59
CA ASP A 50 -17.66 4.92 -13.11
C ASP A 50 -16.77 4.42 -14.27
N VAL A 51 -17.36 4.22 -15.44
CA VAL A 51 -16.62 3.87 -16.67
C VAL A 51 -15.65 4.98 -17.07
N ASN A 52 -16.09 6.24 -16.97
CA ASN A 52 -15.24 7.38 -17.32
C ASN A 52 -14.06 7.54 -16.35
N ILE A 53 -14.32 7.38 -15.05
CA ILE A 53 -13.27 7.35 -14.02
C ILE A 53 -12.29 6.22 -14.30
N LEU A 54 -12.78 5.02 -14.59
CA LEU A 54 -11.93 3.87 -14.87
C LEU A 54 -11.03 4.09 -16.09
N ASN A 55 -11.56 4.74 -17.14
CA ASN A 55 -10.78 5.09 -18.32
C ASN A 55 -9.64 6.08 -17.98
N GLU A 56 -9.91 7.06 -17.12
CA GLU A 56 -8.88 7.99 -16.64
C GLU A 56 -7.80 7.27 -15.83
N VAL A 57 -8.18 6.36 -14.91
CA VAL A 57 -7.23 5.56 -14.13
C VAL A 57 -6.37 4.69 -15.05
N ARG A 58 -6.98 4.04 -16.06
CA ARG A 58 -6.27 3.23 -17.05
C ARG A 58 -5.20 4.04 -17.78
N GLU A 59 -5.54 5.25 -18.20
CA GLU A 59 -4.58 6.14 -18.87
C GLU A 59 -3.47 6.60 -17.92
N LYS A 60 -3.77 6.93 -16.67
CA LYS A 60 -2.76 7.28 -15.65
C LYS A 60 -1.80 6.13 -15.37
N VAL A 61 -2.30 4.90 -15.19
CA VAL A 61 -1.49 3.69 -15.00
C VAL A 61 -0.60 3.45 -16.23
N ARG A 62 -1.12 3.65 -17.44
CA ARG A 62 -0.35 3.53 -18.69
C ARG A 62 0.77 4.58 -18.77
N GLN A 63 0.51 5.81 -18.35
CA GLN A 63 1.52 6.88 -18.28
C GLN A 63 2.61 6.56 -17.26
N GLN A 64 2.23 6.12 -16.06
CA GLN A 64 3.16 5.66 -15.03
C GLN A 64 4.02 4.50 -15.53
N GLY A 65 3.43 3.53 -16.23
CA GLY A 65 4.16 2.43 -16.86
C GLY A 65 5.19 2.90 -17.88
N ARG A 66 4.87 3.91 -18.72
CA ARG A 66 5.85 4.50 -19.66
C ARG A 66 7.01 5.18 -18.94
N VAL A 67 6.72 5.98 -17.91
CA VAL A 67 7.77 6.62 -17.11
C VAL A 67 8.64 5.56 -16.42
N TRP A 68 8.02 4.53 -15.88
CA TRP A 68 8.71 3.40 -15.26
C TRP A 68 9.62 2.69 -16.27
N TRP A 69 9.13 2.37 -17.46
CA TRP A 69 9.94 1.75 -18.51
C TRP A 69 11.09 2.64 -18.98
N ALA A 70 10.87 3.95 -19.15
CA ALA A 70 11.94 4.88 -19.50
C ALA A 70 13.01 4.98 -18.40
N LEU A 71 12.57 4.95 -17.14
CA LEU A 71 13.45 5.01 -15.99
C LEU A 71 14.23 3.69 -15.79
N GLU A 72 13.60 2.55 -16.05
CA GLU A 72 14.24 1.23 -16.09
C GLU A 72 15.25 1.13 -17.26
N ALA A 73 14.92 1.68 -18.43
CA ALA A 73 15.81 1.68 -19.60
C ALA A 73 17.04 2.59 -19.38
N SER A 74 16.88 3.71 -18.68
CA SER A 74 17.98 4.64 -18.39
C SER A 74 18.87 4.18 -17.23
N LYS A 75 18.30 3.60 -16.16
CA LYS A 75 19.05 3.19 -14.96
C LYS A 75 19.44 1.70 -14.95
N GLY A 76 18.85 0.91 -15.84
CA GLY A 76 19.06 -0.54 -15.94
C GLY A 76 18.08 -1.35 -15.10
N ALA A 77 18.02 -2.66 -15.39
CA ALA A 77 17.15 -3.60 -14.70
C ALA A 77 17.44 -3.67 -13.19
N ASN A 78 16.40 -3.61 -12.36
CA ASN A 78 16.47 -3.67 -10.90
C ASN A 78 17.21 -2.49 -10.23
N TRP A 79 17.24 -1.31 -10.88
CA TRP A 79 17.89 -0.11 -10.32
C TRP A 79 17.36 0.27 -8.92
N TYR A 80 16.10 -0.04 -8.62
CA TYR A 80 15.46 0.24 -7.33
C TYR A 80 15.92 -0.68 -6.19
N LEU A 81 16.62 -1.79 -6.50
CA LEU A 81 17.24 -2.66 -5.50
C LEU A 81 18.63 -2.18 -5.09
N GLN A 82 19.18 -1.17 -5.78
CA GLN A 82 20.50 -0.65 -5.47
C GLN A 82 20.41 0.27 -4.22
N PRO A 83 21.15 -0.02 -3.13
CA PRO A 83 21.16 0.83 -1.95
C PRO A 83 21.65 2.24 -2.33
N GLN A 84 20.92 3.28 -1.88
CA GLN A 84 21.07 4.72 -2.17
C GLN A 84 22.42 5.36 -1.73
N VAL A 85 23.52 4.64 -1.78
CA VAL A 85 24.87 5.13 -1.41
C VAL A 85 25.65 5.69 -2.62
N SER A 86 24.98 5.83 -3.76
CA SER A 86 25.57 6.20 -5.05
C SER A 86 25.39 7.66 -5.48
N SER A 87 24.64 8.49 -4.74
CA SER A 87 24.51 9.93 -5.09
C SER A 87 25.49 10.87 -4.40
N LEU A 88 26.32 10.37 -3.47
CA LEU A 88 27.50 11.05 -2.96
C LEU A 88 28.72 10.32 -3.52
N THR A 89 29.60 11.03 -4.22
CA THR A 89 30.88 10.57 -4.79
C THR A 89 30.81 10.03 -6.23
N GLU A 90 31.00 10.94 -7.18
CA GLU A 90 31.81 10.70 -8.38
C GLU A 90 33.08 9.93 -7.97
N GLY A 91 33.12 8.62 -8.25
CA GLY A 91 34.16 7.72 -7.72
C GLY A 91 33.86 6.26 -8.07
N ILE A 92 33.53 6.02 -9.34
CA ILE A 92 32.88 4.80 -9.83
C ILE A 92 33.85 3.59 -9.97
N ALA A 93 35.16 3.75 -9.79
CA ALA A 93 36.10 2.64 -10.02
C ALA A 93 36.42 1.76 -8.79
N LEU A 94 36.16 2.20 -7.55
CA LEU A 94 36.67 1.50 -6.34
C LEU A 94 35.58 0.77 -5.52
N LYS A 95 34.28 1.05 -5.72
CA LYS A 95 33.19 0.43 -4.95
C LYS A 95 32.73 -0.93 -5.50
N SER A 96 33.01 -1.24 -6.77
CA SER A 96 32.68 -2.55 -7.38
C SER A 96 33.55 -3.69 -6.81
N SER A 97 34.83 -3.42 -6.55
CA SER A 97 35.77 -4.36 -5.90
C SER A 97 35.32 -4.73 -4.47
N LEU A 98 34.81 -3.77 -3.70
CA LEU A 98 34.29 -4.01 -2.34
C LEU A 98 33.03 -4.90 -2.33
N LYS A 99 32.21 -4.85 -3.39
CA LYS A 99 31.02 -5.69 -3.52
C LYS A 99 31.36 -7.12 -3.96
N LEU A 100 32.34 -7.28 -4.87
CA LEU A 100 32.83 -8.58 -5.30
C LEU A 100 33.61 -9.31 -4.19
N SER A 101 34.45 -8.60 -3.44
CA SER A 101 35.12 -9.17 -2.26
C SER A 101 34.10 -9.56 -1.19
N ASN A 102 33.07 -8.76 -0.92
CA ASN A 102 32.01 -9.15 0.00
C ASN A 102 31.22 -10.39 -0.47
N LEU A 103 30.97 -10.52 -1.78
CA LEU A 103 30.33 -11.72 -2.36
C LEU A 103 31.25 -12.95 -2.21
N ALA A 104 32.52 -12.83 -2.58
CA ALA A 104 33.51 -13.89 -2.43
C ALA A 104 33.67 -14.30 -0.96
N ASN A 105 33.74 -13.33 -0.05
CA ASN A 105 33.77 -13.53 1.40
C ASN A 105 32.48 -14.20 1.91
N ALA A 106 31.32 -13.90 1.34
CA ALA A 106 30.08 -14.58 1.71
C ALA A 106 30.07 -16.04 1.24
N ILE A 107 30.61 -16.33 0.06
CA ILE A 107 30.74 -17.69 -0.47
C ILE A 107 31.72 -18.52 0.38
N THR A 108 32.88 -17.96 0.73
CA THR A 108 33.85 -18.62 1.61
C THR A 108 33.29 -18.83 3.00
N LEU A 109 32.62 -17.83 3.58
CA LEU A 109 31.95 -17.93 4.88
C LEU A 109 30.89 -19.04 4.89
N LYS A 110 30.06 -19.13 3.86
CA LYS A 110 29.07 -20.21 3.70
C LYS A 110 29.73 -21.60 3.66
N ARG A 111 30.87 -21.72 2.97
CA ARG A 111 31.64 -22.97 2.90
C ARG A 111 32.23 -23.34 4.27
N LEU A 112 32.78 -22.38 5.00
CA LEU A 112 33.31 -22.58 6.36
C LEU A 112 32.23 -23.00 7.35
N ILE A 113 31.07 -22.34 7.35
CA ILE A 113 29.96 -22.68 8.24
C ILE A 113 29.47 -24.12 7.99
N ARG A 114 29.41 -24.55 6.73
CA ARG A 114 29.05 -25.94 6.37
C ARG A 114 30.06 -26.97 6.85
N LYS A 115 31.32 -26.59 7.08
CA LYS A 115 32.34 -27.46 7.70
C LYS A 115 32.24 -27.52 9.22
N GLY A 116 31.46 -26.62 9.82
CA GLY A 116 31.22 -26.55 11.25
C GLY A 116 31.90 -25.32 11.88
N ILE A 117 31.18 -24.67 12.79
CA ILE A 117 31.68 -23.52 13.54
C ILE A 117 32.28 -24.03 14.87
N PRO A 118 33.53 -23.68 15.20
CA PRO A 118 34.15 -24.00 16.48
C PRO A 118 33.26 -23.52 17.65
N PRO A 119 33.08 -24.30 18.74
CA PRO A 119 32.18 -23.96 19.84
C PRO A 119 32.40 -22.55 20.41
N VAL A 120 33.67 -22.13 20.54
CA VAL A 120 34.07 -20.82 21.07
C VAL A 120 33.57 -19.65 20.22
N LEU A 121 33.44 -19.84 18.90
CA LEU A 121 33.03 -18.79 17.97
C LEU A 121 31.51 -18.75 17.73
N ARG A 122 30.78 -19.80 18.12
CA ARG A 122 29.32 -19.89 17.89
C ARG A 122 28.55 -18.69 18.43
N PRO A 123 28.77 -18.19 19.67
CA PRO A 123 27.98 -17.08 20.19
C PRO A 123 28.12 -15.83 19.32
N LYS A 124 29.34 -15.49 18.90
CA LYS A 124 29.61 -14.32 18.05
C LYS A 124 29.03 -14.50 16.65
N VAL A 125 29.34 -15.64 16.01
CA VAL A 125 28.95 -15.92 14.63
C VAL A 125 27.42 -16.03 14.50
N TRP A 126 26.75 -16.76 15.39
CA TRP A 126 25.30 -16.89 15.36
C TRP A 126 24.59 -15.57 15.68
N PHE A 127 25.11 -14.77 16.61
CA PHE A 127 24.54 -13.46 16.93
C PHE A 127 24.57 -12.51 15.72
N SER A 128 25.69 -12.52 14.96
CA SER A 128 25.81 -11.70 13.76
C SER A 128 25.00 -12.23 12.57
N LEU A 129 24.97 -13.56 12.34
CA LEU A 129 24.31 -14.15 11.17
C LEU A 129 22.78 -14.24 11.28
N SER A 130 22.25 -14.46 12.48
CA SER A 130 20.80 -14.62 12.71
C SER A 130 19.98 -13.34 12.54
N GLY A 131 20.66 -12.19 12.41
CA GLY A 131 20.02 -10.88 12.50
C GLY A 131 19.61 -10.51 13.93
N ALA A 132 19.96 -11.32 14.94
CA ALA A 132 19.72 -11.00 16.34
C ALA A 132 20.42 -9.70 16.76
N ALA A 133 21.63 -9.44 16.24
CA ALA A 133 22.32 -8.17 16.46
C ALA A 133 21.48 -6.95 16.03
N LYS A 134 20.83 -7.03 14.86
CA LYS A 134 19.96 -5.96 14.36
C LYS A 134 18.73 -5.81 15.26
N LYS A 135 18.08 -6.92 15.63
CA LYS A 135 16.92 -6.90 16.53
C LYS A 135 17.26 -6.34 17.92
N LYS A 136 18.45 -6.66 18.45
CA LYS A 136 18.94 -6.09 19.71
C LYS A 136 19.17 -4.59 19.59
N SER A 137 19.76 -4.12 18.49
CA SER A 137 20.02 -2.68 18.30
C SER A 137 18.76 -1.82 18.11
N THR A 138 17.65 -2.40 17.64
CA THR A 138 16.40 -1.66 17.42
C THR A 138 15.60 -1.43 18.70
N VAL A 139 16.00 -2.06 19.80
CA VAL A 139 15.19 -2.23 21.00
C VAL A 139 15.97 -1.72 22.21
N PRO A 140 15.32 -1.11 23.23
CA PRO A 140 16.01 -0.71 24.46
C PRO A 140 16.66 -1.88 25.20
N GLU A 141 17.77 -1.65 25.90
CA GLU A 141 18.47 -2.71 26.64
C GLU A 141 17.58 -3.36 27.72
N SER A 142 16.58 -2.63 28.25
CA SER A 142 15.63 -3.15 29.24
C SER A 142 14.58 -4.09 28.67
N TYR A 143 14.35 -4.11 27.35
CA TYR A 143 13.19 -4.77 26.74
C TYR A 143 13.02 -6.23 27.15
N TYR A 144 14.09 -7.03 27.06
CA TYR A 144 14.02 -8.44 27.45
C TYR A 144 13.80 -8.59 28.96
N SER A 145 14.41 -7.73 29.78
CA SER A 145 14.22 -7.76 31.23
C SER A 145 12.80 -7.39 31.64
N ASP A 146 12.17 -6.44 30.94
CA ASP A 146 10.81 -6.00 31.19
C ASP A 146 9.80 -7.08 30.79
N LEU A 147 10.03 -7.76 29.66
CA LEU A 147 9.23 -8.91 29.23
C LEU A 147 9.36 -10.08 30.21
N SER A 148 10.56 -10.39 30.69
CA SER A 148 10.77 -11.43 31.69
C SER A 148 10.02 -11.13 32.99
N LYS A 149 10.13 -9.91 33.53
CA LYS A 149 9.40 -9.49 34.73
C LYS A 149 7.89 -9.50 34.55
N ALA A 150 7.41 -9.14 33.36
CA ALA A 150 5.97 -9.13 33.07
C ALA A 150 5.35 -10.54 33.03
N VAL A 151 6.15 -11.56 32.75
CA VAL A 151 5.73 -12.98 32.66
C VAL A 151 6.05 -13.76 33.94
N GLU A 152 6.99 -13.27 34.76
CA GLU A 152 7.36 -13.87 36.04
C GLU A 152 6.12 -14.06 36.95
N GLY A 153 5.88 -15.30 37.37
CA GLY A 153 4.75 -15.68 38.23
C GLY A 153 3.39 -15.84 37.52
N LYS A 154 3.29 -15.64 36.20
CA LYS A 154 2.04 -15.85 35.45
C LYS A 154 2.02 -17.20 34.76
N VAL A 155 0.97 -17.98 35.00
CA VAL A 155 0.74 -19.27 34.33
C VAL A 155 0.14 -19.03 32.93
N THR A 156 1.00 -18.85 31.94
CA THR A 156 0.62 -18.89 30.52
C THR A 156 0.63 -20.31 29.97
N ALA A 157 -0.07 -20.54 28.85
CA ALA A 157 -0.07 -21.83 28.16
C ALA A 157 1.36 -22.29 27.78
N ALA A 158 2.26 -21.35 27.48
CA ALA A 158 3.67 -21.65 27.18
C ALA A 158 4.44 -22.08 28.44
N THR A 159 4.28 -21.38 29.57
CA THR A 159 4.93 -21.75 30.85
C THR A 159 4.46 -23.10 31.38
N LYS A 160 3.17 -23.48 31.20
CA LYS A 160 2.69 -24.81 31.58
C LYS A 160 3.41 -25.95 30.87
N GLN A 161 3.89 -25.73 29.64
CA GLN A 161 4.61 -26.74 28.86
C GLN A 161 6.11 -26.80 29.20
N ILE A 162 6.66 -25.75 29.80
CA ILE A 162 8.10 -25.65 30.10
C ILE A 162 8.43 -26.33 31.44
N ASP A 163 7.50 -26.33 32.40
CA ASP A 163 7.71 -26.84 33.77
C ASP A 163 7.43 -28.37 33.94
N HIS A 164 7.33 -29.13 32.84
CA HIS A 164 7.14 -30.59 32.84
C HIS A 164 8.45 -31.33 32.55
#